data_AF-A0A944UJJ1-F1
#
_entry.id   AF-A0A944UJJ1-F1
#
_cell.length_a   1.000
_cell.length_b   1.000
_cell.length_c   1.000
_cell.angle_alpha   90.00
_cell.angle_beta   90.00
_cell.angle_gamma   90.00
#
_symmetry.space_group_name_H-M   'P 1'
#
loop_
_entity.id
_entity.type
_entity.pdbx_description
1 polymer ?
#
loop_
_entity_poly.entity_id
_entity_poly.type
_entity_poly.pdbx_seq_one_letter_code
_entity_poly.pdbx_strand_id
1 'polypeptide(L)'
;QQARSRAALSGSETRLIVNDMEEDLDKYHRYMEIIVKDTCATTGEIKWLVMGEGKYLTDGVYFVPEDEGKSEIGTDWRGDAFTVWSQSDKAFTLADSFKGERKLNGPSKFRYLAFDQMGNVVFPDSSGGGIQKSPRLVLGVGAPNPTGEGKPLRFDNPNSIAGILLRRYGGFAVLELEDFE
;
A
#
# COMPACT_ATOMS: atom_id res chain seq x y z
N GLN A 1 10.63 -7.11 0.06
CA GLN A 1 12.05 -7.28 -0.36
C GLN A 1 12.25 -7.16 -1.87
N GLN A 2 11.46 -7.83 -2.71
CA GLN A 2 11.61 -7.74 -4.17
C GLN A 2 11.57 -6.31 -4.73
N ALA A 3 10.58 -5.49 -4.34
CA ALA A 3 10.46 -4.09 -4.79
C ALA A 3 11.73 -3.27 -4.47
N ARG A 4 12.30 -3.47 -3.29
CA ARG A 4 13.55 -2.84 -2.86
C ARG A 4 14.72 -3.19 -3.77
N SER A 5 14.94 -4.49 -3.98
CA SER A 5 16.01 -4.98 -4.84
C SER A 5 15.83 -4.48 -6.27
N ARG A 6 14.58 -4.39 -6.75
CA ARG A 6 14.30 -3.84 -8.09
C ARG A 6 14.67 -2.36 -8.19
N ALA A 7 14.35 -1.55 -7.19
CA ALA A 7 14.69 -0.13 -7.20
C ALA A 7 16.21 0.10 -7.30
N ALA A 8 16.98 -0.62 -6.49
CA ALA A 8 18.44 -0.54 -6.50
C ALA A 8 19.06 -1.08 -7.81
N LEU A 9 18.47 -2.12 -8.41
CA LEU A 9 18.97 -2.70 -9.66
C LEU A 9 18.62 -1.87 -10.90
N SER A 10 17.43 -1.27 -10.94
CA SER A 10 16.98 -0.45 -12.06
C SER A 10 17.53 0.98 -12.00
N GLY A 11 17.98 1.44 -10.83
CA GLY A 11 18.32 2.84 -10.59
C GLY A 11 17.10 3.76 -10.72
N SER A 12 15.90 3.20 -10.60
CA SER A 12 14.63 3.90 -10.79
C SER A 12 13.70 3.67 -9.61
N GLU A 13 12.88 4.67 -9.33
CA GLU A 13 11.86 4.59 -8.28
C GLU A 13 10.97 3.35 -8.53
N THR A 14 10.79 2.55 -7.49
CA THR A 14 9.93 1.36 -7.53
C THR A 14 8.85 1.50 -6.50
N ARG A 15 7.62 1.11 -6.83
CA ARG A 15 6.48 1.14 -5.92
C ARG A 15 5.90 -0.26 -5.76
N LEU A 16 5.57 -0.62 -4.52
CA LEU A 16 4.58 -1.65 -4.25
C LEU A 16 3.23 -0.93 -4.19
N ILE A 17 2.37 -1.19 -5.15
CA ILE A 17 1.03 -0.61 -5.21
C ILE A 17 0.01 -1.60 -4.64
N VAL A 18 -1.03 -1.07 -4.00
CA VAL A 18 -2.17 -1.81 -3.47
C VAL A 18 -3.43 -1.16 -4.01
N ASN A 19 -4.37 -1.97 -4.50
CA ASN A 19 -5.61 -1.47 -5.07
C ASN A 19 -6.46 -0.74 -4.00
N ASP A 20 -6.95 0.44 -4.34
CA ASP A 20 -7.77 1.32 -3.48
C ASP A 20 -9.09 1.70 -4.19
N MET A 21 -9.65 0.75 -4.96
CA MET A 21 -10.94 0.90 -5.64
C MET A 21 -12.05 0.20 -4.85
N GLU A 22 -12.90 0.97 -4.20
CA GLU A 22 -14.00 0.44 -3.36
C GLU A 22 -15.06 -0.32 -4.17
N GLU A 23 -15.15 -0.04 -5.47
CA GLU A 23 -16.02 -0.74 -6.41
C GLU A 23 -15.50 -2.14 -6.81
N ASP A 24 -14.21 -2.43 -6.58
CA ASP A 24 -13.57 -3.70 -6.89
C ASP A 24 -13.24 -4.45 -5.59
N LEU A 25 -14.27 -4.99 -4.93
CA LEU A 25 -14.17 -5.62 -3.61
C LEU A 25 -13.18 -6.79 -3.55
N ASP A 26 -12.96 -7.49 -4.67
CA ASP A 26 -12.02 -8.61 -4.74
C ASP A 26 -10.57 -8.13 -4.68
N LYS A 27 -10.29 -6.94 -5.24
CA LYS A 27 -8.95 -6.35 -5.25
C LYS A 27 -8.71 -5.38 -4.11
N TYR A 28 -9.75 -4.74 -3.61
CA TYR A 28 -9.68 -3.66 -2.64
C TYR A 28 -8.83 -4.05 -1.43
N HIS A 29 -7.71 -3.35 -1.24
CA HIS A 29 -6.76 -3.59 -0.14
C HIS A 29 -6.23 -5.04 -0.04
N ARG A 30 -6.30 -5.82 -1.13
CA ARG A 30 -5.81 -7.22 -1.22
C ARG A 30 -4.87 -7.46 -2.37
N TYR A 31 -5.17 -6.85 -3.52
CA TYR A 31 -4.35 -6.97 -4.71
C TYR A 31 -3.15 -6.02 -4.59
N MET A 32 -1.95 -6.57 -4.78
CA MET A 32 -0.71 -5.82 -4.78
C MET A 32 0.14 -6.15 -6.00
N GLU A 33 0.87 -5.15 -6.50
CA GLU A 33 1.71 -5.27 -7.68
C GLU A 33 2.99 -4.43 -7.48
N ILE A 34 4.09 -4.84 -8.10
CA ILE A 34 5.33 -4.07 -8.08
C ILE A 34 5.46 -3.37 -9.43
N ILE A 35 5.69 -2.06 -9.40
CA ILE A 35 5.91 -1.25 -10.59
C ILE A 35 7.20 -0.46 -10.48
N VAL A 36 7.88 -0.24 -11.61
CA VAL A 36 9.13 0.54 -11.69
C VAL A 36 8.90 1.72 -12.62
N LYS A 37 9.35 2.91 -12.22
CA LYS A 37 9.26 4.09 -13.06
C LYS A 37 10.15 3.92 -14.30
N ASP A 38 9.56 4.06 -15.48
CA ASP A 38 10.31 4.09 -16.72
C ASP A 38 10.99 5.46 -16.86
N THR A 39 12.32 5.44 -16.88
CA THR A 39 13.17 6.64 -17.05
C THR A 39 13.63 6.83 -18.49
N CYS A 40 13.29 5.90 -19.40
CA CYS A 40 13.72 5.91 -20.80
C CYS A 40 12.71 6.59 -21.74
N ALA A 41 11.62 7.15 -21.21
CA ALA A 41 10.59 7.80 -22.02
C ALA A 41 11.11 9.12 -22.63
N THR A 42 11.30 9.13 -23.95
CA THR A 42 11.78 10.28 -24.73
C THR A 42 10.72 11.38 -24.91
N THR A 43 9.45 11.08 -24.63
CA THR A 43 8.31 11.97 -24.82
C THR A 43 7.98 12.81 -23.58
N GLY A 44 8.70 12.63 -22.46
CA GLY A 44 8.39 13.25 -21.17
C GLY A 44 7.19 12.63 -20.45
N GLU A 45 6.51 11.64 -21.03
CA GLU A 45 5.46 10.87 -20.37
C GLU A 45 6.04 9.94 -19.30
N ILE A 46 5.58 10.07 -18.06
CA ILE A 46 5.95 9.12 -17.00
C ILE A 46 5.12 7.85 -17.18
N LYS A 47 5.82 6.74 -17.42
CA LYS A 47 5.24 5.40 -17.46
C LYS A 47 5.75 4.55 -16.30
N TRP A 48 4.96 3.54 -15.95
CA TRP A 48 5.31 2.56 -14.92
C TRP A 48 5.33 1.17 -15.54
N LEU A 49 6.46 0.48 -15.45
CA LEU A 49 6.63 -0.90 -15.91
C LEU A 49 6.20 -1.85 -14.80
N VAL A 50 5.31 -2.78 -15.13
CA VAL A 50 4.82 -3.83 -14.23
C VAL A 50 5.87 -4.93 -14.09
N MET A 51 6.27 -5.22 -12.86
CA MET A 51 7.31 -6.21 -12.56
C MET A 51 6.70 -7.56 -12.19
N GLY A 52 6.39 -8.35 -13.21
CA GLY A 52 5.79 -9.68 -13.05
C GLY A 52 4.28 -9.61 -12.80
N GLU A 53 3.70 -10.71 -12.34
CA GLU A 53 2.26 -10.76 -12.07
C GLU A 53 1.93 -10.18 -10.70
N GLY A 54 0.84 -9.41 -10.64
CA GLY A 54 0.26 -8.97 -9.38
C GLY A 54 -0.18 -10.16 -8.52
N LYS A 55 -0.21 -9.95 -7.20
CA LYS A 55 -0.53 -10.98 -6.22
C LYS A 55 -1.70 -10.55 -5.36
N TYR A 56 -2.46 -11.54 -4.91
CA TYR A 56 -3.49 -11.36 -3.90
C TYR A 56 -2.96 -11.82 -2.56
N LEU A 57 -3.35 -11.11 -1.51
CA LEU A 57 -3.29 -11.65 -0.15
C LEU A 57 -4.19 -12.89 -0.02
N THR A 58 -3.88 -13.72 0.97
CA THR A 58 -4.71 -14.86 1.37
C THR A 58 -6.15 -14.41 1.56
N ASP A 59 -7.09 -15.30 1.26
CA ASP A 59 -8.50 -14.98 1.42
C ASP A 59 -8.87 -14.60 2.85
N GLY A 60 -9.71 -13.57 2.98
CA GLY A 60 -10.04 -12.95 4.26
C GLY A 60 -8.94 -12.07 4.88
N VAL A 61 -7.79 -11.88 4.22
CA VAL A 61 -6.71 -11.02 4.73
C VAL A 61 -6.61 -9.75 3.89
N TYR A 62 -6.61 -8.60 4.56
CA TYR A 62 -6.61 -7.27 3.92
C TYR A 62 -5.53 -6.40 4.54
N PHE A 63 -4.99 -5.45 3.76
CA PHE A 63 -4.27 -4.31 4.31
C PHE A 63 -5.28 -3.40 5.02
N VAL A 64 -5.10 -3.15 6.32
CA VAL A 64 -5.99 -2.27 7.07
C VAL A 64 -5.82 -0.84 6.54
N PRO A 65 -6.87 -0.20 5.96
CA PRO A 65 -6.78 1.14 5.40
C PRO A 65 -6.33 2.18 6.43
N GLU A 66 -5.60 3.22 6.00
CA GLU A 66 -5.15 4.29 6.90
C GLU A 66 -6.29 5.23 7.35
N ASP A 67 -7.38 5.23 6.59
CA ASP A 67 -8.53 6.12 6.76
C ASP A 67 -9.62 5.38 7.53
N GLU A 68 -9.98 5.91 8.70
CA GLU A 68 -11.04 5.36 9.53
C GLU A 68 -12.37 5.27 8.79
N GLY A 69 -12.63 6.11 7.79
CA GLY A 69 -13.82 6.06 6.94
C GLY A 69 -13.87 4.84 6.01
N LYS A 70 -12.75 4.12 5.85
CA LYS A 70 -12.62 2.99 4.91
C LYS A 70 -12.75 1.61 5.59
N SER A 71 -12.72 1.56 6.92
CA SER A 71 -12.85 0.30 7.65
C SER A 71 -13.68 0.41 8.92
N GLU A 72 -14.65 -0.47 9.05
CA GLU A 72 -15.33 -0.74 10.31
C GLU A 72 -14.43 -1.65 11.15
N ILE A 73 -14.25 -1.30 12.42
CA ILE A 73 -13.33 -1.98 13.33
C ILE A 73 -14.11 -2.44 14.56
N GLY A 74 -13.74 -3.61 15.09
CA GLY A 74 -14.31 -4.14 16.32
C GLY A 74 -14.00 -3.26 17.54
N THR A 75 -14.72 -3.51 18.63
CA THR A 75 -14.43 -2.91 19.94
C THR A 75 -13.00 -3.27 20.36
N ASP A 76 -12.28 -2.34 21.01
CA ASP A 76 -10.89 -2.51 21.48
C ASP A 76 -9.83 -2.68 20.37
N TRP A 77 -10.11 -2.17 19.16
CA TRP A 77 -9.11 -2.04 18.11
C TRP A 77 -7.93 -1.18 18.58
N ARG A 78 -6.70 -1.60 18.26
CA ARG A 78 -5.48 -0.85 18.58
C ARG A 78 -5.45 0.44 17.77
N GLY A 79 -5.33 1.59 18.44
CA GLY A 79 -5.45 2.91 17.84
C GLY A 79 -4.42 3.17 16.74
N ASP A 80 -3.28 2.47 16.78
CA ASP A 80 -2.24 2.60 15.77
C ASP A 80 -2.19 1.44 14.75
N ALA A 81 -3.09 0.46 14.81
CA ALA A 81 -3.14 -0.69 13.90
C ALA A 81 -3.76 -0.36 12.52
N PHE A 82 -3.21 0.65 11.85
CA PHE A 82 -3.56 1.05 10.51
C PHE A 82 -2.31 1.14 9.62
N THR A 83 -2.49 0.88 8.32
CA THR A 83 -1.38 0.96 7.37
C THR A 83 -0.94 2.41 7.19
N VAL A 84 0.36 2.66 7.15
CA VAL A 84 0.98 3.95 6.83
C VAL A 84 1.74 3.81 5.52
N TRP A 85 1.27 4.50 4.50
CA TRP A 85 1.84 4.48 3.14
C TRP A 85 2.97 5.51 2.99
N SER A 86 3.69 5.43 1.87
CA SER A 86 4.73 6.43 1.54
C SER A 86 4.16 7.81 1.21
N GLN A 87 2.86 7.89 0.91
CA GLN A 87 2.14 9.14 0.72
C GLN A 87 0.65 8.93 1.02
N SER A 88 0.09 9.76 1.89
CA SER A 88 -1.30 9.66 2.34
C SER A 88 -2.25 10.64 1.63
N ASP A 89 -1.73 11.77 1.11
CA ASP A 89 -2.52 12.94 0.68
C ASP A 89 -2.82 13.01 -0.83
N LYS A 90 -2.07 12.29 -1.67
CA LYS A 90 -2.26 12.29 -3.13
C LYS A 90 -2.76 10.95 -3.63
N ALA A 91 -3.90 10.99 -4.33
CA ALA A 91 -4.41 9.85 -5.06
C ALA A 91 -3.40 9.43 -6.14
N PHE A 92 -2.87 8.22 -6.04
CA PHE A 92 -2.01 7.65 -7.06
C PHE A 92 -2.86 6.86 -8.03
N THR A 93 -3.16 7.48 -9.18
CA THR A 93 -4.05 6.90 -10.17
C THR A 93 -3.29 6.41 -11.39
N LEU A 94 -3.63 5.21 -11.83
CA LEU A 94 -3.01 4.54 -12.97
C LEU A 94 -4.07 4.01 -13.92
N ALA A 95 -3.73 3.93 -15.19
CA ALA A 95 -4.48 3.16 -16.16
C ALA A 95 -4.35 1.65 -15.87
N ASP A 96 -5.26 0.88 -16.44
CA ASP A 96 -5.11 -0.56 -16.48
C ASP A 96 -3.80 -0.97 -17.13
N SER A 97 -3.24 -2.08 -16.66
CA SER A 97 -2.01 -2.62 -17.21
C SER A 97 -2.26 -3.06 -18.65
N PHE A 98 -1.49 -2.51 -19.58
CA PHE A 98 -1.50 -2.89 -20.98
C PHE A 98 -0.07 -3.20 -21.43
N LYS A 99 0.16 -4.44 -21.87
CA LYS A 99 1.48 -4.94 -22.29
C LYS A 99 2.58 -4.72 -21.23
N GLY A 100 2.23 -4.83 -19.95
CA GLY A 100 3.17 -4.66 -18.84
C GLY A 100 3.47 -3.20 -18.51
N GLU A 101 2.70 -2.25 -19.02
CA GLU A 101 2.84 -0.83 -18.69
C GLU A 101 1.56 -0.28 -18.05
N ARG A 102 1.72 0.62 -17.08
CA ARG A 102 0.67 1.47 -16.54
C ARG A 102 1.02 2.94 -16.75
N LYS A 103 0.05 3.71 -17.24
CA LYS A 103 0.18 5.16 -17.41
C LYS A 103 -0.40 5.89 -16.20
N LEU A 104 0.17 7.03 -15.84
CA LEU A 104 -0.40 7.92 -14.81
C LEU A 104 -1.77 8.46 -15.23
N ASN A 105 -2.55 8.91 -14.24
CA ASN A 105 -3.83 9.61 -14.40
C ASN A 105 -4.93 8.75 -15.05
N GLY A 106 -4.92 7.45 -14.80
CA GLY A 106 -6.01 6.56 -15.21
C GLY A 106 -7.17 6.48 -14.19
N PRO A 107 -8.16 5.61 -14.44
CA PRO A 107 -9.34 5.49 -13.59
C PRO A 107 -9.08 4.72 -12.28
N SER A 108 -8.07 3.85 -12.24
CA SER A 108 -7.81 3.00 -11.09
C SER A 108 -6.99 3.73 -10.03
N LYS A 109 -7.42 3.62 -8.76
CA LYS A 109 -6.75 4.23 -7.60
C LYS A 109 -5.91 3.19 -6.86
N PHE A 110 -4.75 3.63 -6.39
CA PHE A 110 -3.83 2.79 -5.65
C PHE A 110 -3.26 3.53 -4.43
N ARG A 111 -3.07 2.80 -3.33
CA ARG A 111 -2.11 3.16 -2.29
C ARG A 111 -0.75 2.57 -2.62
N TYR A 112 0.34 3.11 -2.06
CA TYR A 112 1.66 2.61 -2.40
C TYR A 112 2.72 2.80 -1.32
N LEU A 113 3.68 1.89 -1.33
CA LEU A 113 5.00 2.06 -0.72
C LEU A 113 6.02 2.35 -1.82
N ALA A 114 6.74 3.45 -1.72
CA ALA A 114 7.78 3.83 -2.64
C ALA A 114 9.18 3.50 -2.12
N PHE A 115 10.04 3.11 -3.04
CA PHE A 115 11.46 2.87 -2.84
C PHE A 115 12.23 3.78 -3.80
N ASP A 116 13.19 4.53 -3.27
CA ASP A 116 14.07 5.39 -4.08
C ASP A 116 15.04 4.56 -4.93
N GLN A 117 15.85 5.22 -5.77
CA GLN A 117 16.80 4.58 -6.67
C GLN A 117 17.91 3.79 -5.95
N MET A 118 18.10 4.01 -4.65
CA MET A 118 19.03 3.26 -3.80
C MET A 118 18.33 2.11 -3.07
N GLY A 119 17.02 1.93 -3.28
CA GLY A 119 16.19 0.97 -2.56
C GLY A 119 15.90 1.38 -1.12
N ASN A 120 15.95 2.66 -0.76
CA ASN A 120 15.48 3.11 0.54
C ASN A 120 13.97 3.34 0.49
N VAL A 121 13.28 3.01 1.57
CA VAL A 121 11.86 3.30 1.71
C VAL A 121 11.66 4.81 1.81
N VAL A 122 10.74 5.33 1.00
CA VAL A 122 10.30 6.73 1.04
C VAL A 122 9.27 6.85 2.15
N PHE A 123 9.54 7.74 3.10
CA PHE A 123 8.66 7.99 4.23
C PHE A 123 7.65 9.09 3.84
N PRO A 124 6.40 9.04 4.34
CA PRO A 124 5.43 10.10 4.12
C PRO A 124 5.96 11.44 4.62
N ASP A 125 5.55 12.53 3.97
CA ASP A 125 5.87 13.87 4.41
C ASP A 125 5.23 14.13 5.78
N SER A 126 6.00 14.73 6.70
CA SER A 126 5.45 15.19 7.98
C SER A 126 4.72 16.51 7.75
N SER A 127 3.39 16.50 7.79
CA SER A 127 2.57 17.71 7.75
C SER A 127 2.84 18.57 9.00
N GLY A 128 3.83 19.47 8.92
CA GLY A 128 4.18 20.44 9.95
C GLY A 128 5.07 19.91 11.07
N GLY A 129 6.39 20.15 11.00
CA GLY A 129 7.37 20.13 12.09
C GLY A 129 7.53 18.84 12.93
N GLY A 130 6.67 17.85 12.75
CA GLY A 130 6.60 16.63 13.56
C GLY A 130 7.52 15.52 13.06
N ILE A 131 7.61 14.46 13.87
CA ILE A 131 8.39 13.26 13.58
C ILE A 131 7.80 12.56 12.34
N GLN A 132 8.64 12.34 11.34
CA GLN A 132 8.28 11.62 10.13
C GLN A 132 7.88 10.18 10.48
N LYS A 133 6.61 9.79 10.21
CA LYS A 133 6.14 8.43 10.50
C LYS A 133 6.79 7.43 9.56
N SER A 134 7.29 6.33 10.12
CA SER A 134 7.82 5.22 9.34
C SER A 134 6.67 4.52 8.61
N PRO A 135 6.80 4.18 7.32
CA PRO A 135 5.81 3.34 6.66
C PRO A 135 5.64 2.01 7.38
N ARG A 136 4.40 1.59 7.55
CA ARG A 136 4.01 0.38 8.27
C ARG A 136 2.88 -0.27 7.50
N LEU A 137 3.03 -1.53 7.12
CA LEU A 137 1.92 -2.30 6.57
C LEU A 137 1.21 -3.00 7.71
N VAL A 138 -0.10 -2.86 7.81
CA VAL A 138 -0.90 -3.60 8.79
C VAL A 138 -1.82 -4.53 8.03
N LEU A 139 -1.81 -5.80 8.41
CA LEU A 139 -2.65 -6.85 7.88
C LEU A 139 -3.67 -7.23 8.94
N GLY A 140 -4.93 -7.36 8.55
CA GLY A 140 -6.01 -7.81 9.42
C GLY A 140 -6.81 -8.92 8.75
N VAL A 141 -7.36 -9.82 9.58
CA VAL A 141 -8.43 -10.72 9.13
C VAL A 141 -9.73 -9.93 9.10
N GLY A 142 -10.32 -9.80 7.92
CA GLY A 142 -11.51 -8.99 7.70
C GLY A 142 -12.40 -9.55 6.60
N ALA A 143 -13.46 -8.83 6.29
CA ALA A 143 -14.39 -9.16 5.22
C ALA A 143 -14.93 -7.88 4.56
N PRO A 144 -15.40 -7.95 3.30
CA PRO A 144 -16.19 -6.88 2.71
C PRO A 144 -17.47 -6.66 3.52
N ASN A 145 -17.92 -5.42 3.62
CA ASN A 145 -19.14 -5.12 4.36
C ASN A 145 -20.38 -5.63 3.58
N PRO A 146 -21.21 -6.52 4.16
CA PRO A 146 -22.33 -7.15 3.45
C PRO A 146 -23.45 -6.18 3.02
N THR A 147 -23.58 -5.03 3.67
CA THR A 147 -24.65 -4.06 3.37
C THR A 147 -24.32 -3.15 2.18
N GLY A 148 -23.06 -3.07 1.76
CA GLY A 148 -22.61 -2.17 0.68
C GLY A 148 -22.72 -0.67 0.97
N GLU A 149 -23.52 -0.28 1.96
CA GLU A 149 -23.63 1.08 2.48
C GLU A 149 -22.67 1.26 3.66
N GLY A 150 -21.84 2.32 3.60
CA GLY A 150 -20.90 2.68 4.67
C GLY A 150 -19.45 2.34 4.32
N LYS A 151 -18.73 1.80 5.30
CA LYS A 151 -17.30 1.49 5.15
C LYS A 151 -17.12 0.17 4.38
N PRO A 152 -16.23 0.11 3.36
CA PRO A 152 -16.12 -1.03 2.45
C PRO A 152 -15.60 -2.31 3.11
N LEU A 153 -14.76 -2.20 4.15
CA LEU A 153 -14.21 -3.35 4.88
C LEU A 153 -14.68 -3.35 6.33
N ARG A 154 -14.77 -4.55 6.90
CA ARG A 154 -15.03 -4.79 8.32
C ARG A 154 -13.97 -5.72 8.92
N PHE A 155 -13.43 -5.34 10.07
CA PHE A 155 -12.47 -6.11 10.86
C PHE A 155 -13.06 -6.39 12.24
N ASP A 156 -13.67 -7.57 12.40
CA ASP A 156 -14.43 -7.92 13.60
C ASP A 156 -13.54 -8.31 14.79
N ASN A 157 -12.39 -8.93 14.53
CA ASN A 157 -11.49 -9.41 15.57
C ASN A 157 -10.28 -8.47 15.73
N PRO A 158 -10.24 -7.64 16.79
CA PRO A 158 -9.12 -6.72 17.03
C PRO A 158 -7.81 -7.43 17.36
N ASN A 159 -7.85 -8.72 17.69
CA ASN A 159 -6.65 -9.52 17.98
C ASN A 159 -6.08 -10.22 16.75
N SER A 160 -6.77 -10.16 15.60
CA SER A 160 -6.33 -10.77 14.34
C SER A 160 -5.57 -9.77 13.46
N ILE A 161 -4.58 -9.08 14.04
CA ILE A 161 -3.73 -8.12 13.34
C ILE A 161 -2.26 -8.51 13.40
N ALA A 162 -1.54 -8.17 12.34
CA ALA A 162 -0.09 -8.28 12.27
C ALA A 162 0.47 -7.13 11.44
N GLY A 163 1.71 -6.73 11.69
CA GLY A 163 2.32 -5.60 11.00
C GLY A 163 3.70 -5.87 10.44
N ILE A 164 4.12 -5.00 9.53
CA ILE A 164 5.49 -4.90 9.05
C ILE A 164 5.89 -3.43 9.10
N LEU A 165 6.77 -3.08 10.04
CA LEU A 165 7.36 -1.75 10.13
C LEU A 165 8.59 -1.67 9.23
N LEU A 166 8.59 -0.75 8.27
CA LEU A 166 9.69 -0.57 7.33
C LEU A 166 10.64 0.51 7.83
N ARG A 167 11.96 0.23 7.83
CA ARG A 167 13.00 1.20 8.11
C ARG A 167 13.56 1.77 6.81
N ARG A 168 14.05 3.02 6.86
CA ARG A 168 14.54 3.77 5.70
C ARG A 168 15.57 3.01 4.88
N TYR A 169 16.62 2.50 5.54
CA TYR A 169 17.70 1.74 4.91
C TYR A 169 17.40 0.23 4.81
N GLY A 170 16.10 -0.10 4.77
CA GLY A 170 15.46 -1.39 4.48
C GLY A 170 15.77 -2.56 5.39
N GLY A 171 16.05 -2.25 6.66
CA GLY A 171 15.57 -3.11 7.73
C GLY A 171 14.04 -3.11 7.78
N PHE A 172 13.46 -4.15 8.35
CA PHE A 172 12.05 -4.20 8.70
C PHE A 172 11.89 -4.93 10.03
N ALA A 173 10.82 -4.64 10.75
CA ALA A 173 10.40 -5.42 11.90
C ALA A 173 9.03 -6.02 11.61
N VAL A 174 8.84 -7.27 12.00
CA VAL A 174 7.49 -7.86 12.08
C VAL A 174 6.90 -7.38 13.41
N LEU A 175 5.65 -6.92 13.37
CA LEU A 175 4.91 -6.46 14.53
C LEU A 175 3.85 -7.51 14.86
N GLU A 176 3.81 -7.93 16.11
CA GLU A 176 2.75 -8.76 16.67
C GLU A 176 1.71 -7.88 17.36
N LEU A 177 0.63 -8.50 17.83
CA LEU A 177 -0.48 -7.79 18.48
C LEU A 177 -0.04 -6.89 19.64
N GLU A 178 0.98 -7.31 20.38
CA GLU A 178 1.51 -6.61 21.56
C GLU A 178 2.34 -5.37 21.19
N ASP A 179 2.78 -5.25 19.93
CA ASP A 179 3.54 -4.10 19.43
C ASP A 179 2.64 -2.92 18.99
N PHE A 180 1.32 -3.11 19.03
CA PHE A 180 0.33 -2.08 18.70
C PHE A 180 -0.30 -1.50 19.97
N GLU A 181 -0.55 -0.19 19.95
CA GLU A 181 -1.15 0.59 21.05
C GLU A 181 -2.61 0.93 20.75
#